data_AF-A0A345UWK0-F1
#
_entry.id   AF-A0A345UWK0-F1
#
_cell.length_a   1.000
_cell.length_b   1.000
_cell.length_c   1.000
_cell.angle_alpha   90.00
_cell.angle_beta   90.00
_cell.angle_gamma   90.00
#
_symmetry.space_group_name_H-M   'P 1'
#
loop_
_entity.id
_entity.type
_entity.pdbx_description
1 polymer ?
#
loop_
_entity_poly.entity_id
_entity_poly.type
_entity_poly.pdbx_seq_one_letter_code
_entity_poly.pdbx_strand_id
1 'polypeptide(L)'
;MNAAELMQAIAQFEASGGQVQVIADSYRAYQDPFCVAVPPIDAELVDAIRGYTEVGVCAAAKALGKSTRTINYIAALHGIKFATTTAATLEERRKEEAKLVPRIRRMAKANVSQMAIAEQLGIGRIVLRRIAQYHGITLNSRAS
;
A
#
# COMPACT_ATOMS: atom_id res chain seq x y z
N MET A 1 21.04 -14.20 -29.79
CA MET A 1 19.82 -14.35 -30.60
C MET A 1 19.48 -12.99 -31.19
N ASN A 2 19.49 -12.85 -32.50
CA ASN A 2 19.12 -11.58 -33.15
C ASN A 2 17.58 -11.41 -33.17
N ALA A 3 17.10 -10.20 -33.47
CA ALA A 3 15.66 -9.91 -33.44
C ALA A 3 14.85 -10.78 -34.42
N ALA A 4 15.46 -11.21 -35.53
CA ALA A 4 14.80 -12.06 -36.52
C ALA A 4 14.60 -13.49 -36.01
N GLU A 5 15.62 -14.06 -35.36
CA GLU A 5 15.57 -15.38 -34.72
C GLU A 5 14.51 -15.43 -33.61
N LEU A 6 14.38 -14.35 -32.83
CA LEU A 6 13.35 -14.24 -31.80
C LEU A 6 11.94 -14.24 -32.38
N MET A 7 11.68 -13.48 -33.44
CA MET A 7 10.36 -13.47 -34.08
C MET A 7 10.00 -14.84 -34.68
N GLN A 8 11.00 -15.55 -35.23
CA GLN A 8 10.79 -16.87 -35.80
C GLN A 8 10.46 -17.92 -34.73
N ALA A 9 11.11 -17.84 -33.56
CA ALA A 9 10.82 -18.69 -32.42
C ALA A 9 9.43 -18.40 -31.81
N ILE A 10 9.04 -17.13 -31.70
CA ILE A 10 7.70 -16.72 -31.25
C ILE A 10 6.63 -17.29 -32.18
N ALA A 11 6.80 -17.15 -33.49
CA ALA A 11 5.84 -17.65 -34.47
C ALA A 11 5.69 -19.18 -34.41
N GLN A 12 6.79 -19.92 -34.20
CA GLN A 12 6.74 -21.38 -34.03
C GLN A 12 6.02 -21.79 -32.74
N PHE A 13 6.19 -21.02 -31.67
CA PHE A 13 5.54 -21.29 -30.39
C PHE A 13 4.04 -20.96 -30.41
N GLU A 14 3.64 -19.89 -31.11
CA GLU A 14 2.22 -19.59 -31.31
C GLU A 14 1.54 -20.64 -32.21
N ALA A 15 2.25 -21.13 -33.24
CA ALA A 15 1.74 -22.18 -34.12
C ALA A 15 1.54 -23.54 -33.42
N SER A 16 2.25 -23.80 -32.32
CA SER A 16 2.04 -25.00 -31.49
C SER A 16 0.90 -24.84 -30.47
N GLY A 17 0.17 -23.72 -30.51
CA GLY A 17 -0.95 -23.42 -29.62
C GLY A 17 -0.53 -22.72 -28.31
N GLY A 18 0.73 -22.33 -28.18
CA GLY A 18 1.18 -21.48 -27.08
C GLY A 18 0.66 -20.04 -27.23
N GLN A 19 0.44 -19.35 -26.11
CA GLN A 19 0.16 -17.92 -26.11
C GLN A 19 1.37 -17.16 -25.58
N VAL A 20 1.87 -16.19 -26.35
CA VAL A 20 2.92 -15.27 -25.91
C VAL A 20 2.26 -14.03 -25.32
N GLN A 21 2.53 -13.76 -24.04
CA GLN A 21 2.02 -12.57 -23.38
C GLN A 21 3.12 -11.51 -23.34
N VAL A 22 2.95 -10.42 -24.09
CA VAL A 22 3.87 -9.28 -24.02
C VAL A 22 3.55 -8.50 -22.74
N ILE A 23 4.41 -8.66 -21.73
CA ILE A 23 4.34 -7.85 -20.51
C ILE A 23 4.88 -6.47 -20.87
N ALA A 24 3.99 -5.48 -20.90
CA ALA A 24 4.37 -4.09 -21.10
C ALA A 24 5.16 -3.60 -19.88
N ASP A 25 6.48 -3.80 -19.90
CA ASP A 25 7.35 -3.30 -18.85
C ASP A 25 7.47 -1.78 -18.96
N SER A 26 6.88 -1.07 -18.00
CA SER A 26 7.13 0.36 -17.74
C SER A 26 8.52 0.61 -17.13
N TYR A 27 9.46 -0.32 -17.27
CA TYR A 27 10.77 -0.27 -16.61
C TYR A 27 11.85 0.00 -17.64
N ARG A 28 12.66 1.03 -17.35
CA ARG A 28 13.85 1.46 -18.10
C ARG A 28 14.57 0.26 -18.74
N ALA A 29 14.77 0.37 -20.05
CA ALA A 29 15.56 -0.53 -20.87
C ALA A 29 16.90 -0.85 -20.18
N TYR A 30 17.05 -2.09 -19.72
CA TYR A 30 18.38 -2.65 -19.53
C TYR A 30 18.93 -2.97 -20.93
N GLN A 31 20.23 -2.74 -21.12
CA GLN A 31 20.92 -2.90 -22.41
C GLN A 31 20.94 -4.34 -22.93
N ASP A 32 20.53 -5.31 -22.11
CA ASP A 32 20.55 -6.72 -22.44
C ASP A 32 19.22 -7.38 -21.99
N PRO A 33 18.35 -7.80 -22.92
CA PRO A 33 17.05 -8.40 -22.61
C PRO A 33 17.15 -9.79 -21.96
N PHE A 34 18.35 -10.37 -21.84
CA PHE A 34 18.58 -11.72 -21.30
C PHE A 34 19.25 -11.74 -19.92
N CYS A 35 19.67 -10.59 -19.39
CA CYS A 35 20.37 -10.52 -18.11
C CYS A 35 19.55 -9.73 -17.09
N VAL A 36 18.48 -10.32 -16.57
CA VAL A 36 17.95 -9.88 -15.27
C VAL A 36 18.85 -10.49 -14.20
N ALA A 37 19.95 -9.80 -13.87
CA ALA A 37 20.72 -10.12 -12.68
C ALA A 37 19.87 -9.74 -11.46
N VAL A 38 18.91 -10.60 -11.12
CA VAL A 38 18.22 -10.53 -9.83
C VAL A 38 19.29 -10.88 -8.79
N PRO A 39 19.73 -9.94 -7.93
CA PRO A 39 20.63 -10.30 -6.84
C PRO A 39 19.97 -11.43 -6.05
N PRO A 40 20.72 -12.45 -5.58
CA PRO A 40 20.13 -13.58 -4.87
C PRO A 40 19.26 -13.04 -3.73
N ILE A 41 17.95 -13.24 -3.88
CA ILE A 41 16.98 -12.84 -2.87
C ILE A 41 17.10 -13.89 -1.77
N ASP A 42 17.52 -13.44 -0.59
CA ASP A 42 17.62 -14.28 0.59
C ASP A 42 16.25 -14.88 0.95
N ALA A 43 16.20 -16.19 1.16
CA ALA A 43 14.97 -16.88 1.54
C ALA A 43 14.43 -16.35 2.88
N GLU A 44 15.32 -15.98 3.81
CA GLU A 44 14.94 -15.40 5.10
C GLU A 44 14.22 -14.06 4.93
N LEU A 45 14.62 -13.27 3.93
CA LEU A 45 13.98 -12.00 3.61
C LEU A 45 12.57 -12.21 3.05
N VAL A 46 12.37 -13.23 2.22
CA VAL A 46 11.05 -13.58 1.67
C VAL A 46 10.10 -13.99 2.79
N ASP A 47 10.56 -14.84 3.70
CA ASP A 47 9.76 -15.28 4.84
C ASP A 47 9.48 -14.13 5.82
N ALA A 48 10.46 -13.26 6.06
CA ALA A 48 10.26 -12.06 6.85
C ALA A 48 9.17 -11.16 6.22
N ILE A 49 9.16 -11.00 4.88
CA ILE A 49 8.13 -10.24 4.16
C ILE A 49 6.73 -10.86 4.35
N ARG A 50 6.60 -12.20 4.34
CA ARG A 50 5.31 -12.88 4.57
C ARG A 50 4.68 -12.51 5.92
N GLY A 51 5.52 -12.32 6.94
CA GLY A 51 5.08 -11.90 8.28
C GLY A 51 4.41 -10.52 8.33
N TYR A 52 4.57 -9.69 7.30
CA TYR A 52 3.98 -8.34 7.24
C TYR A 52 2.77 -8.26 6.30
N THR A 53 2.27 -9.39 5.80
CA THR A 53 1.13 -9.40 4.86
C THR A 53 -0.10 -8.68 5.41
N GLU A 54 -0.43 -8.83 6.70
CA GLU A 54 -1.58 -8.15 7.31
C GLU A 54 -1.34 -6.67 7.65
N VAL A 55 -0.09 -6.29 7.94
CA VAL A 55 0.27 -4.94 8.39
C VAL A 55 0.55 -4.00 7.20
N GLY A 56 0.98 -4.58 6.07
CA GLY A 56 1.17 -3.89 4.80
C GLY A 56 2.61 -3.51 4.46
N VAL A 57 2.80 -3.09 3.19
CA VAL A 57 4.10 -2.78 2.56
C VAL A 57 4.93 -1.76 3.35
N CYS A 58 4.29 -0.71 3.87
CA CYS A 58 5.01 0.37 4.55
C CYS A 58 5.59 -0.09 5.89
N ALA A 59 4.88 -0.97 6.62
CA ALA A 59 5.37 -1.55 7.85
C ALA A 59 6.55 -2.49 7.57
N ALA A 60 6.42 -3.35 6.55
CA ALA A 60 7.50 -4.23 6.09
C ALA A 60 8.75 -3.43 5.70
N ALA A 61 8.60 -2.37 4.91
CA ALA A 61 9.70 -1.52 4.47
C ALA A 61 10.46 -0.89 5.65
N LYS A 62 9.72 -0.36 6.64
CA LYS A 62 10.31 0.24 7.84
C LYS A 62 11.02 -0.79 8.71
N ALA A 63 10.42 -1.96 8.91
CA ALA A 63 10.97 -3.00 9.78
C ALA A 63 12.20 -3.68 9.17
N LEU A 64 12.21 -3.89 7.85
CA LEU A 64 13.28 -4.57 7.12
C LEU A 64 14.37 -3.62 6.61
N GLY A 65 14.23 -2.30 6.86
CA GLY A 65 15.21 -1.30 6.44
C GLY A 65 15.35 -1.17 4.92
N LYS A 66 14.28 -1.44 4.15
CA LYS A 66 14.30 -1.42 2.68
C LYS A 66 13.24 -0.48 2.13
N SER A 67 13.43 -0.04 0.89
CA SER A 67 12.41 0.79 0.22
C SER A 67 11.13 0.00 -0.02
N THR A 68 9.98 0.67 0.05
CA THR A 68 8.66 0.07 -0.30
C THR A 68 8.65 -0.50 -1.71
N ARG A 69 9.38 0.12 -2.65
CA ARG A 69 9.57 -0.37 -4.01
C ARG A 69 10.29 -1.72 -4.03
N THR A 70 11.36 -1.88 -3.26
CA THR A 70 12.12 -3.14 -3.16
C THR A 70 11.26 -4.24 -2.55
N ILE A 71 10.54 -3.94 -1.47
CA ILE A 71 9.64 -4.90 -0.82
C ILE A 71 8.53 -5.34 -1.78
N ASN A 72 7.92 -4.41 -2.52
CA ASN A 72 6.91 -4.73 -3.53
C ASN A 72 7.46 -5.58 -4.67
N TYR A 73 8.69 -5.30 -5.13
CA TYR A 73 9.34 -6.10 -6.16
C TYR A 73 9.54 -7.55 -5.71
N ILE A 74 10.10 -7.76 -4.52
CA ILE A 74 10.31 -9.09 -3.96
C ILE A 74 8.97 -9.79 -3.74
N ALA A 75 7.99 -9.09 -3.17
CA ALA A 75 6.67 -9.64 -2.95
C ALA A 75 5.99 -10.08 -4.25
N ALA A 76 6.08 -9.28 -5.31
CA ALA A 76 5.53 -9.62 -6.62
C ALA A 76 6.21 -10.86 -7.24
N LEU A 77 7.55 -10.95 -7.17
CA LEU A 77 8.29 -12.11 -7.66
C LEU A 77 7.90 -13.42 -6.95
N HIS A 78 7.62 -13.35 -5.66
CA HIS A 78 7.30 -14.52 -4.82
C HIS A 78 5.80 -14.70 -4.57
N GLY A 79 4.94 -13.97 -5.29
CA GLY A 79 3.47 -14.08 -5.18
C GLY A 79 2.88 -13.62 -3.84
N ILE A 80 3.61 -12.85 -3.06
CA ILE A 80 3.16 -12.32 -1.77
C ILE A 80 2.26 -11.10 -2.00
N LYS A 81 1.03 -11.17 -1.50
CA LYS A 81 0.09 -10.05 -1.53
C LYS A 81 -0.02 -9.44 -0.14
N PHE A 82 0.29 -8.16 -0.03
CA PHE A 82 -0.01 -7.40 1.17
C PHE A 82 -1.51 -7.10 1.23
N ALA A 83 -2.06 -7.13 2.45
CA ALA A 83 -3.35 -6.58 2.77
C ALA A 83 -3.34 -5.09 2.38
N THR A 84 -3.88 -4.81 1.21
CA THR A 84 -4.20 -3.47 0.79
C THR A 84 -5.46 -3.07 1.56
N THR A 85 -5.57 -1.82 1.99
CA THR A 85 -6.84 -1.30 2.52
C THR A 85 -7.87 -1.40 1.41
N THR A 86 -8.63 -2.49 1.38
CA THR A 86 -9.74 -2.70 0.45
C THR A 86 -10.84 -1.70 0.75
N ALA A 87 -11.71 -1.43 -0.22
CA ALA A 87 -12.88 -0.58 -0.02
C ALA A 87 -13.70 -1.00 1.21
N ALA A 88 -13.81 -2.30 1.47
CA ALA A 88 -14.44 -2.86 2.66
C ALA A 88 -13.76 -2.41 3.97
N THR A 89 -12.44 -2.53 4.10
CA THR A 89 -11.71 -2.08 5.31
C THR A 89 -11.78 -0.56 5.51
N LEU A 90 -11.88 0.21 4.41
CA LEU A 90 -12.08 1.66 4.47
C LEU A 90 -13.48 2.01 4.96
N GLU A 91 -14.51 1.27 4.53
CA GLU A 91 -15.87 1.45 5.03
C GLU A 91 -15.99 1.07 6.50
N GLU A 92 -15.36 -0.02 6.94
CA GLU A 92 -15.32 -0.40 8.35
C GLU A 92 -14.66 0.69 9.20
N ARG A 93 -13.51 1.22 8.77
CA ARG A 93 -12.89 2.37 9.44
C ARG A 93 -13.81 3.59 9.49
N ARG A 94 -14.54 3.89 8.40
CA ARG A 94 -15.53 4.98 8.39
C ARG A 94 -16.69 4.72 9.37
N LYS A 95 -17.16 3.48 9.48
CA LYS A 95 -18.20 3.09 10.46
C LYS A 95 -17.70 3.24 11.89
N GLU A 96 -16.45 2.88 12.16
CA GLU A 96 -15.82 3.08 13.49
C GLU A 96 -15.65 4.57 13.81
N GLU A 97 -15.17 5.36 12.85
CA GLU A 97 -15.04 6.81 13.00
C GLU A 97 -16.40 7.49 13.23
N ALA A 98 -17.46 7.02 12.55
CA ALA A 98 -18.81 7.51 12.75
C ALA A 98 -19.32 7.31 14.19
N LYS A 99 -18.85 6.28 14.91
CA LYS A 99 -19.21 6.08 16.33
C LYS A 99 -18.65 7.18 17.24
N LEU A 100 -17.56 7.84 16.83
CA LEU A 100 -16.93 8.92 17.60
C LEU A 100 -17.66 10.26 17.42
N VAL A 101 -18.41 10.43 16.32
CA VAL A 101 -19.09 11.69 15.94
C VAL A 101 -19.96 12.28 17.05
N PRO A 102 -20.84 11.52 17.74
CA PRO A 102 -21.65 12.09 18.82
C PRO A 102 -20.83 12.62 20.00
N ARG A 103 -19.70 11.96 20.30
CA ARG A 103 -18.79 12.38 21.38
C ARG A 103 -18.00 13.63 20.99
N ILE A 104 -17.47 13.67 19.75
CA ILE A 104 -16.81 14.86 19.19
C ILE A 104 -17.76 16.06 19.18
N ARG A 105 -19.02 15.89 18.75
CA ARG A 105 -20.02 16.98 18.74
C ARG A 105 -20.28 17.54 20.13
N ARG A 106 -20.43 16.67 21.15
CA ARG A 106 -20.63 17.10 22.54
C ARG A 106 -19.44 17.91 23.05
N MET A 107 -18.22 17.43 22.82
CA MET A 107 -17.00 18.13 23.26
C MET A 107 -16.76 19.44 22.51
N ALA A 108 -17.05 19.49 21.21
CA ALA A 108 -16.98 20.71 20.42
C ALA A 108 -17.98 21.77 20.92
N LYS A 109 -19.22 21.36 21.25
CA LYS A 109 -20.23 22.26 21.85
C LYS A 109 -19.83 22.76 23.24
N ALA A 110 -19.07 21.96 23.99
CA ALA A 110 -18.49 22.35 25.28
C ALA A 110 -17.22 23.22 25.15
N ASN A 111 -16.88 23.69 23.93
CA ASN A 111 -15.71 24.51 23.64
C ASN A 111 -14.35 23.89 24.04
N VAL A 112 -14.28 22.55 24.11
CA VAL A 112 -13.03 21.84 24.39
C VAL A 112 -12.05 22.04 23.23
N SER A 113 -10.76 22.19 23.55
CA SER A 113 -9.70 22.37 22.54
C SER A 113 -9.56 21.14 21.63
N GLN A 114 -9.09 21.35 20.40
CA GLN A 114 -8.80 20.25 19.48
C GLN A 114 -7.82 19.23 20.06
N MET A 115 -6.82 19.70 20.81
CA MET A 115 -5.83 18.83 21.44
C MET A 115 -6.44 17.95 22.51
N ALA A 116 -7.22 18.54 23.43
CA ALA A 116 -7.87 17.78 24.49
C ALA A 116 -8.90 16.78 23.94
N ILE A 117 -9.62 17.13 22.87
CA ILE A 117 -10.53 16.19 22.19
C ILE A 117 -9.75 15.02 21.59
N ALA A 118 -8.65 15.29 20.89
CA ALA A 118 -7.82 14.25 20.27
C ALA A 118 -7.23 13.30 21.32
N GLU A 119 -6.71 13.86 22.42
CA GLU A 119 -6.15 13.12 23.55
C GLU A 119 -7.21 12.26 24.24
N GLN A 120 -8.38 12.83 24.59
CA GLN A 120 -9.46 12.08 25.25
C GLN A 120 -10.06 10.96 24.40
N LEU A 121 -9.98 11.09 23.08
CA LEU A 121 -10.47 10.07 22.15
C LEU A 121 -9.37 9.08 21.72
N GLY A 122 -8.12 9.31 22.13
CA GLY A 122 -6.98 8.48 21.73
C GLY A 122 -6.71 8.49 20.21
N ILE A 123 -7.13 9.55 19.51
CA ILE A 123 -6.96 9.66 18.05
C ILE A 123 -6.00 10.80 17.69
N GLY A 124 -5.33 10.67 16.55
CA GLY A 124 -4.48 11.74 16.04
C GLY A 124 -5.28 12.98 15.61
N ARG A 125 -4.69 14.17 15.76
CA ARG A 125 -5.31 15.45 15.36
C ARG A 125 -5.75 15.48 13.88
N ILE A 126 -4.98 14.82 13.00
CA ILE A 126 -5.32 14.72 11.57
C ILE A 126 -6.61 13.92 11.38
N VAL A 127 -6.77 12.81 12.10
CA VAL A 127 -7.97 11.97 12.07
C VAL A 127 -9.16 12.75 12.61
N LEU A 128 -9.02 13.44 13.75
CA LEU A 128 -10.07 14.30 14.30
C LEU A 128 -10.53 15.37 13.30
N ARG A 129 -9.60 16.10 12.67
CA ARG A 129 -9.92 17.13 11.66
C ARG A 129 -10.64 16.53 10.46
N ARG A 130 -10.18 15.37 10.00
CA ARG A 130 -10.81 14.64 8.90
C ARG A 130 -12.27 14.29 9.23
N ILE A 131 -12.50 13.65 10.39
CA ILE A 131 -13.86 13.28 10.84
C ILE A 131 -14.75 14.53 10.96
N ALA A 132 -14.24 15.59 11.57
CA ALA A 132 -14.99 16.83 11.73
C ALA A 132 -15.39 17.45 10.38
N GLN A 133 -14.48 17.45 9.40
CA GLN A 133 -14.77 17.93 8.05
C GLN A 133 -15.84 17.09 7.35
N TYR A 134 -15.72 15.75 7.39
CA TYR A 134 -16.71 14.85 6.78
C TYR A 134 -18.11 14.97 7.38
N HIS A 135 -18.21 15.30 8.67
CA HIS A 135 -19.49 15.36 9.40
C HIS A 135 -19.96 16.77 9.75
N GLY A 136 -19.32 17.81 9.18
CA GLY A 136 -19.69 19.21 9.35
C GLY A 136 -19.59 19.73 10.79
N ILE A 137 -18.60 19.25 11.55
CA ILE A 137 -18.39 19.67 12.94
C ILE A 137 -17.41 20.84 12.99
N THR A 138 -17.83 21.96 13.55
CA THR A 138 -16.93 23.09 13.81
C THR A 138 -16.10 22.80 15.06
N LEU A 139 -14.79 22.65 14.89
CA LEU A 139 -13.84 22.49 15.99
C LEU A 139 -13.24 23.85 16.36
N ASN A 140 -13.18 24.16 17.66
CA ASN A 140 -12.56 25.39 18.13
C ASN A 140 -11.04 25.35 17.89
N SER A 141 -10.53 26.26 17.06
CA SER A 141 -9.09 26.37 16.74
C SER A 141 -8.33 27.25 17.74
N ARG A 142 -9.02 27.98 18.64
CA ARG A 142 -8.44 29.02 19.49
C ARG A 142 -7.82 28.56 20.81
N ALA A 143 -7.55 27.27 20.95
CA ALA A 143 -6.72 26.75 22.03
C ALA A 143 -5.48 26.14 21.38
N SER A 144 -4.58 27.03 20.96
CA SER A 144 -3.18 26.73 20.64
C SER A 144 -2.35 27.01 21.88
#